data_AF-U2MIZ0-F1
#
_entry.id   AF-U2MIZ0-F1
#
_cell.length_a   1.000
_cell.length_b   1.000
_cell.length_c   1.000
_cell.angle_alpha   90.00
_cell.angle_beta   90.00
_cell.angle_gamma   90.00
#
_symmetry.space_group_name_H-M   'P 1'
#
loop_
_entity.id
_entity.type
_entity.pdbx_description
1 polymer ?
#
loop_
_entity_poly.entity_id
_entity_poly.type
_entity_poly.pdbx_seq_one_letter_code
_entity_poly.pdbx_strand_id
1 'polypeptide(L)'
;MKTKLLVIVCIVVCFVLARHLLRQNAIKQSQKVEETVPLNSPFLKDTSAVKASVDTIYTTLCNTYNGALDEAMQGEKSLDRRFCTKAWNKTMEDCECERMKRHEQMGCFDYDYWIGAQDWDVLSYQIEAISMNFTSSAQVFLKLKNGKKISTFMIMMKKEDGRWLIDDLISDGEGNQSVMQYAREYLKK
;
A
#
# COMPACT_ATOMS: atom_id res chain seq x y z
N MET A 1 33.59 -75.54 11.02
CA MET A 1 33.11 -74.25 11.56
C MET A 1 33.33 -73.11 10.55
N LYS A 2 32.65 -73.09 9.39
CA LYS A 2 32.80 -71.99 8.39
C LYS A 2 31.48 -71.45 7.82
N THR A 3 30.35 -72.09 8.09
CA THR A 3 29.02 -71.68 7.58
C THR A 3 28.26 -70.73 8.50
N LYS A 4 28.57 -70.67 9.80
CA LYS A 4 27.85 -69.81 10.76
C LYS A 4 28.32 -68.35 10.76
N LEU A 5 29.53 -68.06 10.27
CA LEU A 5 30.08 -66.69 10.23
C LEU A 5 29.55 -65.88 9.03
N LEU A 6 29.22 -66.56 7.93
CA LEU A 6 28.81 -65.92 6.67
C LEU A 6 27.36 -65.37 6.71
N VAL A 7 26.48 -66.04 7.46
CA VAL A 7 25.07 -65.65 7.62
C VAL A 7 24.93 -64.39 8.50
N ILE A 8 25.77 -64.25 9.52
CA ILE A 8 25.74 -63.10 10.45
C ILE A 8 26.23 -61.82 9.74
N VAL A 9 27.25 -61.93 8.87
CA VAL A 9 27.75 -60.78 8.09
C VAL A 9 26.71 -60.31 7.07
N CYS A 10 25.99 -61.20 6.38
CA CYS A 10 24.93 -60.81 5.44
C CYS A 10 23.78 -60.07 6.13
N ILE A 11 23.34 -60.53 7.31
CA ILE A 11 22.20 -59.92 8.01
C ILE A 11 22.59 -58.51 8.50
N VAL A 12 23.76 -58.35 9.11
CA VAL A 12 24.21 -57.03 9.62
C VAL A 12 24.43 -56.03 8.49
N VAL A 13 24.99 -56.44 7.35
CA VAL A 13 25.18 -55.57 6.18
C VAL A 13 23.83 -55.12 5.59
N CYS A 14 22.84 -56.02 5.52
CA CYS A 14 21.47 -55.66 5.06
C CYS A 14 20.78 -54.65 6.01
N PHE A 15 20.97 -54.77 7.33
CA PHE A 15 20.40 -53.81 8.30
C PHE A 15 21.05 -52.42 8.23
N VAL A 16 22.37 -52.35 7.99
CA VAL A 16 23.08 -51.08 7.83
C VAL A 16 22.69 -50.39 6.52
N LEU A 17 22.59 -51.13 5.41
CA LEU A 17 22.11 -50.61 4.12
C LEU A 17 20.65 -50.13 4.18
N ALA A 18 19.77 -50.89 4.82
CA ALA A 18 18.36 -50.49 4.99
C ALA A 18 18.21 -49.21 5.83
N ARG A 19 18.99 -49.04 6.90
CA ARG A 19 19.01 -47.80 7.70
C ARG A 19 19.58 -46.62 6.92
N HIS A 20 20.60 -46.84 6.08
CA HIS A 20 21.18 -45.77 5.27
C HIS A 20 20.22 -45.30 4.17
N LEU A 21 19.48 -46.23 3.54
CA LEU A 21 18.42 -45.92 2.57
C LEU A 21 17.23 -45.22 3.22
N LEU A 22 16.80 -45.64 4.42
CA LEU A 22 15.75 -44.96 5.18
C LEU A 22 16.16 -43.55 5.60
N ARG A 23 17.42 -43.34 6.02
CA ARG A 23 17.96 -41.99 6.31
C ARG A 23 18.04 -41.13 5.06
N GLN A 24 18.48 -41.66 3.93
CA GLN A 24 18.54 -40.90 2.68
C GLN A 24 17.13 -40.53 2.17
N ASN A 25 16.15 -41.41 2.33
CA ASN A 25 14.76 -41.09 2.01
C ASN A 25 14.16 -40.05 2.97
N ALA A 26 14.46 -40.12 4.27
CA ALA A 26 14.02 -39.12 5.25
C ALA A 26 14.67 -37.75 5.00
N ILE A 27 15.96 -37.71 4.62
CA ILE A 27 16.67 -36.47 4.26
C ILE A 27 16.13 -35.91 2.94
N LYS A 28 15.86 -36.77 1.93
CA LYS A 28 15.18 -36.35 0.69
C LYS A 28 13.75 -35.85 0.94
N GLN A 29 13.01 -36.45 1.87
CA GLN A 29 11.68 -35.97 2.27
C GLN A 29 11.78 -34.64 3.02
N SER A 30 12.76 -34.48 3.93
CA SER A 30 13.00 -33.24 4.66
C SER A 30 13.40 -32.09 3.74
N GLN A 31 14.30 -32.33 2.78
CA GLN A 31 14.68 -31.34 1.76
C GLN A 31 13.53 -31.05 0.79
N LYS A 32 12.68 -32.04 0.46
CA LYS A 32 11.46 -31.81 -0.33
C LYS A 32 10.42 -30.99 0.44
N VAL A 33 10.40 -31.05 1.77
CA VAL A 33 9.53 -30.24 2.63
C VAL A 33 10.09 -28.82 2.84
N GLU A 34 11.40 -28.64 2.92
CA GLU A 34 12.03 -27.31 3.06
C GLU A 34 12.05 -26.49 1.75
N GLU A 35 12.03 -27.12 0.58
CA GLU A 35 12.06 -26.39 -0.71
C GLU A 35 10.71 -26.31 -1.46
N THR A 36 9.61 -26.83 -0.91
CA THR A 36 8.29 -26.73 -1.57
C THR A 36 7.11 -26.45 -0.64
N VAL A 37 7.26 -25.52 0.29
CA VAL A 37 6.12 -24.66 0.65
C VAL A 37 6.28 -23.35 -0.13
N PRO A 38 5.74 -23.24 -1.36
CA PRO A 38 5.45 -21.91 -1.85
C PRO A 38 4.50 -21.31 -0.83
N LEU A 39 4.84 -20.11 -0.35
CA LEU A 39 4.01 -19.28 0.51
C LEU A 39 2.77 -18.80 -0.27
N ASN A 40 2.04 -19.71 -0.91
CA ASN A 40 0.75 -19.45 -1.52
C ASN A 40 -0.29 -19.62 -0.41
N SER A 41 -0.50 -18.57 0.38
CA SER A 41 -1.86 -18.31 0.84
C SER A 41 -2.69 -18.00 -0.42
N PRO A 42 -3.72 -18.79 -0.77
CA PRO A 42 -4.39 -18.75 -2.07
C PRO A 42 -5.36 -17.56 -2.25
N PHE A 43 -5.19 -16.50 -1.47
CA PHE A 43 -5.71 -15.19 -1.81
C PHE A 43 -4.52 -14.32 -2.21
N LEU A 44 -4.16 -14.31 -3.50
CA LEU A 44 -3.82 -13.03 -4.11
C LEU A 44 -5.02 -12.14 -3.80
N LYS A 45 -4.92 -11.33 -2.74
CA LYS A 45 -6.05 -10.49 -2.30
C LYS A 45 -6.45 -9.69 -3.51
N ASP A 46 -7.68 -9.88 -3.94
CA ASP A 46 -8.19 -9.21 -5.13
C ASP A 46 -8.08 -7.70 -4.92
N THR A 47 -7.09 -7.09 -5.59
CA THR A 47 -6.81 -5.66 -5.51
C THR A 47 -7.63 -4.88 -6.51
N SER A 48 -8.45 -5.53 -7.36
CA SER A 48 -9.17 -4.89 -8.47
C SER A 48 -10.10 -3.78 -7.97
N ALA A 49 -10.81 -4.00 -6.86
CA ALA A 49 -11.70 -3.01 -6.26
C ALA A 49 -10.95 -1.79 -5.70
N VAL A 50 -9.76 -2.02 -5.13
CA VAL A 50 -8.87 -0.93 -4.67
C VAL A 50 -8.37 -0.15 -5.88
N LYS A 51 -7.85 -0.85 -6.89
CA LYS A 51 -7.33 -0.25 -8.13
C LYS A 51 -8.39 0.60 -8.82
N ALA A 52 -9.59 0.06 -9.03
CA ALA A 52 -10.70 0.78 -9.67
C ALA A 52 -11.09 2.05 -8.90
N SER A 53 -11.03 1.99 -7.56
CA SER A 53 -11.33 3.15 -6.72
C SER A 53 -10.25 4.22 -6.84
N VAL A 54 -8.97 3.83 -6.79
CA VAL A 54 -7.83 4.76 -6.98
C VAL A 54 -7.85 5.36 -8.38
N ASP A 55 -8.11 4.54 -9.41
CA ASP A 55 -8.22 5.02 -10.79
C ASP A 55 -9.32 6.07 -10.91
N THR A 56 -10.49 5.82 -10.31
CA THR A 56 -11.59 6.80 -10.29
C THR A 56 -11.15 8.11 -9.63
N ILE A 57 -10.47 8.03 -8.49
CA ILE A 57 -10.01 9.20 -7.73
C ILE A 57 -8.98 10.00 -8.55
N TYR A 58 -7.90 9.36 -9.00
CA TYR A 58 -6.80 10.06 -9.67
C TYR A 58 -7.12 10.44 -11.11
N THR A 59 -8.02 9.72 -11.79
CA THR A 59 -8.58 10.21 -13.06
C THR A 59 -9.41 11.46 -12.84
N THR A 60 -10.25 11.49 -11.80
CA THR A 60 -11.03 12.69 -11.45
C THR A 60 -10.11 13.86 -11.10
N LEU A 61 -9.08 13.62 -10.29
CA LEU A 61 -8.04 14.59 -9.95
C LEU A 61 -7.39 15.15 -11.23
N CYS A 62 -6.77 14.30 -12.06
CA CYS A 62 -6.09 14.78 -13.26
C CYS A 62 -7.03 15.54 -14.20
N ASN A 63 -8.28 15.08 -14.39
CA ASN A 63 -9.26 15.79 -15.22
C ASN A 63 -9.63 17.16 -14.64
N THR A 64 -9.77 17.27 -13.32
CA THR A 64 -10.07 18.55 -12.66
C THR A 64 -8.95 19.56 -12.87
N TYR A 65 -7.69 19.19 -12.62
CA TYR A 65 -6.57 20.12 -12.73
C TYR A 65 -6.22 20.43 -14.18
N ASN A 66 -6.18 19.42 -15.06
CA ASN A 66 -5.87 19.63 -16.47
C ASN A 66 -6.99 20.39 -17.21
N GLY A 67 -8.21 20.38 -16.67
CA GLY A 67 -9.34 21.15 -17.19
C GLY A 67 -9.60 22.47 -16.47
N ALA A 68 -8.84 22.81 -15.43
CA ALA A 68 -8.92 24.10 -14.75
C ALA A 68 -8.05 25.13 -15.50
N LEU A 69 -8.57 26.35 -15.65
CA LEU A 69 -7.83 27.46 -16.26
C LEU A 69 -6.98 28.23 -15.24
N ASP A 70 -7.40 28.22 -13.97
CA ASP A 70 -6.75 28.88 -12.84
C ASP A 70 -7.11 28.22 -11.50
N GLU A 71 -6.48 28.71 -10.43
CA GLU A 71 -6.64 28.23 -9.05
C GLU A 71 -8.06 28.46 -8.51
N ALA A 72 -8.73 29.52 -8.92
CA ALA A 72 -10.09 29.83 -8.46
C ALA A 72 -11.08 28.77 -8.97
N MET A 73 -10.96 28.39 -10.25
CA MET A 73 -11.73 27.30 -10.85
C MET A 73 -11.35 25.93 -10.29
N GLN A 74 -10.11 25.74 -9.81
CA GLN A 74 -9.69 24.52 -9.11
C GLN A 74 -10.29 24.45 -7.70
N GLY A 75 -10.28 25.55 -6.94
CA GLY A 75 -10.79 25.60 -5.57
C GLY A 75 -12.29 25.31 -5.50
N GLU A 76 -13.07 25.82 -6.45
CA GLU A 76 -14.49 25.45 -6.63
C GLU A 76 -14.69 23.95 -6.95
N LYS A 77 -13.67 23.31 -7.50
CA LYS A 77 -13.65 21.89 -7.90
C LYS A 77 -12.76 21.03 -6.99
N SER A 78 -12.35 21.54 -5.82
CA SER A 78 -11.43 20.84 -4.92
C SER A 78 -11.91 19.42 -4.69
N LEU A 79 -10.97 18.47 -4.59
CA LEU A 79 -11.30 17.06 -4.61
C LEU A 79 -12.39 16.71 -3.59
N ASP A 80 -13.45 16.13 -4.12
CA ASP A 80 -14.67 15.86 -3.39
C ASP A 80 -14.35 14.97 -2.17
N ARG A 81 -14.60 15.52 -0.98
CA ARG A 81 -14.51 14.84 0.33
C ARG A 81 -15.17 13.45 0.31
N ARG A 82 -16.06 13.15 -0.64
CA ARG A 82 -16.61 11.81 -0.89
C ARG A 82 -15.59 10.71 -1.16
N PHE A 83 -14.34 11.07 -1.49
CA PHE A 83 -13.25 10.11 -1.74
C PHE A 83 -12.42 9.80 -0.50
N CYS A 84 -12.62 10.54 0.59
CA CYS A 84 -11.90 10.36 1.84
C CYS A 84 -12.76 9.70 2.91
N THR A 85 -12.10 9.06 3.88
CA THR A 85 -12.79 8.46 5.04
C THR A 85 -13.50 9.52 5.89
N LYS A 86 -14.46 9.09 6.70
CA LYS A 86 -15.14 9.99 7.65
C LYS A 86 -14.15 10.68 8.59
N ALA A 87 -13.10 9.96 9.00
CA ALA A 87 -12.05 10.47 9.88
C ALA A 87 -11.21 11.57 9.20
N TRP A 88 -10.85 11.39 7.93
CA TRP A 88 -10.20 12.43 7.14
C TRP A 88 -11.05 13.68 7.05
N ASN A 89 -12.31 13.52 6.62
CA ASN A 89 -13.23 14.64 6.42
C ASN A 89 -13.44 15.45 7.70
N LYS A 90 -13.65 14.77 8.82
CA LYS A 90 -13.75 15.44 10.12
C LYS A 90 -12.47 16.21 10.48
N THR A 91 -11.31 15.60 10.27
CA THR A 91 -10.02 16.23 10.62
C THR A 91 -9.79 17.50 9.80
N MET A 92 -10.09 17.46 8.49
CA MET A 92 -9.97 18.62 7.61
C MET A 92 -10.98 19.72 7.96
N GLU A 93 -12.19 19.36 8.37
CA GLU A 93 -13.17 20.32 8.88
C GLU A 93 -12.71 20.98 10.18
N ASP A 94 -12.17 20.19 11.13
CA ASP A 94 -11.62 20.72 12.39
C ASP A 94 -10.46 21.68 12.10
N CYS A 95 -9.59 21.36 11.13
CA CYS A 95 -8.49 22.23 10.68
C CYS A 95 -8.99 23.58 10.16
N GLU A 96 -10.02 23.58 9.30
CA GLU A 96 -10.63 24.82 8.81
C GLU A 96 -11.27 25.65 9.93
N CYS A 97 -11.93 24.98 10.89
CA CYS A 97 -12.49 25.64 12.06
C CYS A 97 -11.40 26.32 12.91
N GLU A 98 -10.29 25.64 13.17
CA GLU A 98 -9.17 26.21 13.93
C GLU A 98 -8.49 27.37 13.18
N ARG A 99 -8.29 27.24 11.87
CA ARG A 99 -7.77 28.34 11.03
C ARG A 99 -8.62 29.60 11.16
N MET A 100 -9.95 29.45 11.08
CA MET A 100 -10.88 30.57 11.24
C MET A 100 -10.79 31.21 12.63
N LYS A 101 -10.64 30.41 13.70
CA LYS A 101 -10.46 30.91 15.08
C LYS A 101 -9.13 31.65 15.26
N ARG A 102 -8.07 31.16 14.62
CA ARG A 102 -6.72 31.75 14.70
C ARG A 102 -6.52 32.94 13.75
N HIS A 103 -7.51 33.24 12.90
CA HIS A 103 -7.43 34.27 11.86
C HIS A 103 -6.23 34.09 10.92
N GLU A 104 -5.85 32.84 10.67
CA GLU A 104 -4.73 32.49 9.79
C GLU A 104 -5.15 32.63 8.32
N GLN A 105 -4.28 33.24 7.51
CA GLN A 105 -4.51 33.42 6.08
C GLN A 105 -4.41 32.10 5.31
N MET A 106 -3.49 31.22 5.72
CA MET A 106 -3.27 29.93 5.07
C MET A 106 -4.00 28.81 5.80
N GLY A 107 -4.34 27.78 5.02
CA GLY A 107 -4.88 26.50 5.47
C GLY A 107 -4.03 25.81 6.54
N CYS A 108 -4.50 24.64 6.97
CA CYS A 108 -3.62 23.68 7.63
C CYS A 108 -2.39 23.33 6.78
N PHE A 109 -2.45 23.49 5.46
CA PHE A 109 -1.35 23.23 4.55
C PHE A 109 -1.06 24.50 3.74
N ASP A 110 0.23 24.76 3.48
CA ASP A 110 0.75 25.81 2.62
C ASP A 110 1.05 25.31 1.19
N TYR A 111 0.59 24.10 0.86
CA TYR A 111 0.69 23.46 -0.45
C TYR A 111 -0.54 22.59 -0.72
N ASP A 112 -0.72 22.18 -1.97
CA ASP A 112 -1.77 21.24 -2.35
C ASP A 112 -1.29 19.80 -2.15
N TYR A 113 -1.76 19.19 -1.07
CA TYR A 113 -1.40 17.82 -0.71
C TYR A 113 -1.92 16.75 -1.68
N TRP A 114 -2.87 17.06 -2.57
CA TRP A 114 -3.33 16.12 -3.59
C TRP A 114 -2.27 15.87 -4.66
N ILE A 115 -1.45 16.88 -4.94
CA ILE A 115 -0.40 16.84 -5.95
C ILE A 115 1.00 16.97 -5.36
N GLY A 116 1.11 17.20 -4.04
CA GLY A 116 2.40 17.37 -3.35
C GLY A 116 3.20 18.52 -3.94
N ALA A 117 2.52 19.63 -4.28
CA ALA A 117 3.10 20.78 -4.95
C ALA A 117 2.34 22.06 -4.63
N GLN A 118 2.99 23.21 -4.84
CA GLN A 118 2.32 24.52 -4.81
C GLN A 118 1.59 24.80 -6.12
N ASP A 119 2.24 24.52 -7.26
CA ASP A 119 1.70 24.73 -8.60
C ASP A 119 1.44 23.41 -9.35
N TRP A 120 0.59 23.48 -10.37
CA TRP A 120 0.39 22.38 -11.33
C TRP A 120 0.68 22.79 -12.77
N ASP A 121 1.11 21.81 -13.53
CA ASP A 121 1.15 21.76 -15.00
C ASP A 121 0.26 20.58 -15.42
N VAL A 122 0.51 19.95 -16.56
CA VAL A 122 -0.21 18.74 -16.97
C VAL A 122 0.07 17.59 -16.01
N LEU A 123 -1.00 17.11 -15.36
CA LEU A 123 -1.00 15.98 -14.45
C LEU A 123 -1.27 14.66 -15.19
N SER A 124 -0.54 13.62 -14.79
CA SER A 124 -0.84 12.22 -15.13
C SER A 124 -0.36 11.31 -14.02
N TYR A 125 -0.90 10.09 -13.94
CA TYR A 125 -0.56 9.17 -12.87
C TYR A 125 -0.37 7.73 -13.37
N GLN A 126 0.36 6.95 -12.58
CA GLN A 126 0.55 5.52 -12.77
C GLN A 126 0.53 4.81 -11.42
N ILE A 127 -0.33 3.80 -11.28
CA ILE A 127 -0.31 2.92 -10.10
C ILE A 127 0.83 1.91 -10.28
N GLU A 128 1.79 1.92 -9.37
CA GLU A 128 2.97 1.04 -9.40
C GLU A 128 2.69 -0.28 -8.67
N ALA A 129 2.08 -0.20 -7.49
CA ALA A 129 1.83 -1.36 -6.66
C ALA A 129 0.62 -1.14 -5.74
N ILE A 130 -0.06 -2.23 -5.42
CA ILE A 130 -1.11 -2.27 -4.40
C ILE A 130 -0.76 -3.39 -3.43
N SER A 131 -0.60 -3.04 -2.15
CA SER A 131 -0.37 -3.97 -1.05
C SER A 131 -1.61 -4.02 -0.16
N MET A 132 -2.10 -5.23 0.14
CA MET A 132 -3.23 -5.42 1.04
C MET A 132 -2.83 -6.32 2.20
N ASN A 133 -2.76 -5.74 3.40
CA ASN A 133 -2.50 -6.51 4.63
C ASN A 133 -3.79 -7.01 5.28
N PHE A 134 -4.92 -6.32 5.05
CA PHE A 134 -6.22 -6.67 5.60
C PHE A 134 -7.32 -6.55 4.52
N THR A 135 -8.50 -7.10 4.77
CA THR A 135 -9.63 -7.04 3.83
C THR A 135 -10.25 -5.65 3.71
N SER A 136 -9.99 -4.78 4.70
CA SER A 136 -10.53 -3.43 4.81
C SER A 136 -9.46 -2.33 4.76
N SER A 137 -8.18 -2.67 4.50
CA SER A 137 -7.12 -1.68 4.32
C SER A 137 -6.13 -2.09 3.23
N ALA A 138 -5.64 -1.10 2.49
CA ALA A 138 -4.66 -1.26 1.43
C ALA A 138 -3.69 -0.08 1.43
N GLN A 139 -2.49 -0.32 0.90
CA GLN A 139 -1.50 0.70 0.59
C GLN A 139 -1.31 0.71 -0.92
N VAL A 140 -1.36 1.89 -1.52
CA VAL A 140 -1.24 2.05 -2.96
C VAL A 140 -0.05 2.96 -3.24
N PHE A 141 0.90 2.45 -4.01
CA PHE A 141 2.05 3.21 -4.48
C PHE A 141 1.75 3.73 -5.87
N LEU A 142 1.81 5.05 -6.02
CA LEU A 142 1.45 5.75 -7.25
C LEU A 142 2.57 6.72 -7.62
N LYS A 143 2.88 6.83 -8.91
CA LYS A 143 3.68 7.92 -9.46
C LYS A 143 2.73 8.98 -10.00
N LEU A 144 2.86 10.21 -9.50
CA LEU A 144 2.17 11.37 -10.03
C LEU A 144 3.19 12.22 -10.79
N LYS A 145 2.94 12.44 -12.07
CA LYS A 145 3.71 13.36 -12.90
C LYS A 145 2.98 14.69 -12.95
N ASN A 146 3.68 15.75 -12.58
CA ASN A 146 3.26 17.14 -12.67
C ASN A 146 4.27 17.88 -13.57
N GLY A 147 3.94 18.01 -14.86
CA GLY A 147 4.88 18.51 -15.86
C GLY A 147 6.14 17.64 -15.97
N LYS A 148 7.31 18.19 -15.63
CA LYS A 148 8.58 17.43 -15.59
C LYS A 148 8.88 16.78 -14.24
N LYS A 149 8.18 17.17 -13.17
CA LYS A 149 8.36 16.59 -11.82
C LYS A 149 7.57 15.29 -11.72
N ILE A 150 8.18 14.27 -11.12
CA ILE A 150 7.51 13.01 -10.80
C ILE A 150 7.67 12.79 -9.31
N SER A 151 6.55 12.65 -8.61
CA SER A 151 6.49 12.35 -7.20
C SER A 151 5.90 10.98 -6.95
N THR A 152 6.39 10.32 -5.91
CA THR A 152 5.86 9.06 -5.39
C THR A 152 4.86 9.35 -4.29
N PHE A 153 3.69 8.75 -4.41
CA PHE A 153 2.64 8.77 -3.42
C PHE A 153 2.48 7.38 -2.82
N MET A 154 2.40 7.34 -1.49
CA MET A 154 1.84 6.21 -0.75
C MET A 154 0.47 6.63 -0.22
N ILE A 155 -0.57 6.01 -0.77
CA ILE A 155 -1.96 6.28 -0.42
C ILE A 155 -2.44 5.16 0.49
N MET A 156 -2.86 5.53 1.69
CA MET A 156 -3.49 4.60 2.63
C MET A 156 -4.98 4.55 2.31
N MET A 157 -5.46 3.39 1.86
CA MET A 157 -6.86 3.16 1.52
C MET A 157 -7.54 2.36 2.63
N LYS A 158 -8.79 2.70 2.92
CA LYS A 158 -9.63 2.01 3.90
C LYS A 158 -11.03 1.77 3.37
N LYS A 159 -11.61 0.62 3.70
CA LYS A 159 -12.97 0.26 3.30
C LYS A 159 -13.97 0.72 4.36
N GLU A 160 -14.85 1.67 4.00
CA GLU A 160 -15.95 2.16 4.84
C GLU A 160 -17.26 2.09 4.05
N ASP A 161 -18.33 1.57 4.66
CA ASP A 161 -19.65 1.45 4.04
C ASP A 161 -19.61 0.79 2.64
N GLY A 162 -18.73 -0.21 2.47
CA GLY A 162 -18.55 -0.96 1.23
C GLY A 162 -17.65 -0.29 0.17
N ARG A 163 -17.21 0.95 0.38
CA ARG A 163 -16.39 1.74 -0.56
C ARG A 163 -14.95 1.84 -0.09
N TRP A 164 -14.00 1.82 -1.03
CA TRP A 164 -12.60 2.13 -0.75
C TRP A 164 -12.38 3.64 -0.83
N LEU A 165 -11.87 4.21 0.26
CA LEU A 165 -11.67 5.64 0.45
C LEU A 165 -10.23 5.90 0.89
N ILE A 166 -9.74 7.11 0.64
CA ILE A 166 -8.44 7.57 1.14
C ILE A 166 -8.56 7.85 2.63
N ASP A 167 -7.73 7.17 3.40
CA ASP A 167 -7.58 7.36 4.85
C ASP A 167 -6.36 8.22 5.18
N ASP A 168 -5.31 8.14 4.37
CA ASP A 168 -4.13 8.98 4.50
C ASP A 168 -3.36 9.09 3.17
N LEU A 169 -2.52 10.12 3.05
CA LEU A 169 -1.66 10.36 1.90
C LEU A 169 -0.27 10.77 2.40
N ILE A 170 0.77 10.18 1.80
CA ILE A 170 2.17 10.54 1.99
C ILE A 170 2.80 10.71 0.61
N SER A 171 3.55 11.79 0.40
CA SER A 171 4.27 12.02 -0.86
C SER A 171 5.75 12.32 -0.60
N ASP A 172 6.60 12.14 -1.61
CA ASP A 172 7.98 12.65 -1.64
C ASP A 172 8.09 14.04 -2.29
N GLY A 173 6.94 14.69 -2.55
CA GLY A 173 6.86 16.05 -3.07
C GLY A 173 7.01 17.12 -1.99
N GLU A 174 6.23 18.19 -2.10
CA GLU A 174 6.03 19.13 -1.00
C GLU A 174 5.32 18.40 0.14
N GLY A 175 5.93 18.42 1.33
CA GLY A 175 5.48 17.62 2.48
C GLY A 175 5.90 16.15 2.38
N ASN A 176 6.91 15.76 3.16
CA ASN A 176 7.43 14.39 3.25
C ASN A 176 6.80 13.59 4.41
N GLN A 177 5.59 13.96 4.81
CA GLN A 177 4.91 13.43 6.00
C GLN A 177 3.48 13.00 5.64
N SER A 178 2.86 12.26 6.56
CA SER A 178 1.43 11.94 6.50
C SER A 178 0.60 13.23 6.58
N VAL A 179 -0.29 13.41 5.62
CA VAL A 179 -1.24 14.53 5.60
C VAL A 179 -2.10 14.52 6.87
N MET A 180 -2.60 13.35 7.27
CA MET A 180 -3.43 13.23 8.47
C MET A 180 -2.65 13.42 9.77
N GLN A 181 -1.38 13.03 9.80
CA GLN A 181 -0.52 13.30 10.95
C GLN A 181 -0.27 14.81 11.08
N TYR A 182 0.14 15.46 9.99
CA TYR A 182 0.38 16.90 9.97
C TYR A 182 -0.87 17.67 10.42
N ALA A 183 -2.04 17.32 9.91
CA ALA A 183 -3.31 17.94 10.30
C ALA A 183 -3.59 17.79 11.81
N ARG A 184 -3.38 16.61 12.37
CA ARG A 184 -3.56 16.39 13.82
C ARG A 184 -2.56 17.16 14.65
N GLU A 185 -1.35 17.39 14.16
CA GLU A 185 -0.35 18.22 14.83
C GLU A 185 -0.71 19.70 14.78
N TYR A 186 -1.22 20.19 13.65
CA TYR A 186 -1.76 21.54 13.51
C TYR A 186 -2.88 21.84 14.53
N LEU A 187 -3.77 20.87 14.77
CA LEU A 187 -4.87 20.98 15.74
C LEU A 187 -4.43 21.02 17.21
N LYS A 188 -3.20 20.63 17.53
CA LYS A 188 -2.66 20.65 18.90
C LYS A 188 -1.97 21.97 19.27
N LYS A 189 -1.68 22.81 18.28
CA LYS A 189 -1.04 24.13 18.47
C LYS A 189 -1.99 25.08 19.20
#